data_AF-A0A0D2MRT9-F1
#
_entry.id   AF-A0A0D2MRT9-F1
#
_cell.length_a   1.000
_cell.length_b   1.000
_cell.length_c   1.000
_cell.angle_alpha   90.00
_cell.angle_beta   90.00
_cell.angle_gamma   90.00
#
_symmetry.space_group_name_H-M   'P 1'
#
loop_
_entity.id
_entity.type
_entity.pdbx_description
1 polymer ?
#
loop_
_entity_poly.entity_id
_entity_poly.type
_entity_poly.pdbx_seq_one_letter_code
_entity_poly.pdbx_strand_id
1 'polypeptide(L)'
;MFSKPGSSAASDPHTLKSGRAQCYAARDAFYQCVRECGQLYTIGSDVPSKCTKLRAAYEGTCLPSWVKHFDEQQTQEARAAKRLHTAIQHKASTAAGNLSGAAQR
;
A
#
# COMPACT_ATOMS: atom_id res chain seq x y z
N MET A 1 10.98 -28.42 11.11
CA MET A 1 9.50 -28.29 11.19
C MET A 1 9.03 -27.07 10.41
N PHE A 2 9.11 -27.13 9.09
CA PHE A 2 8.56 -26.11 8.17
C PHE A 2 7.56 -26.85 7.29
N SER A 3 6.37 -27.10 7.84
CA SER A 3 5.30 -27.83 7.17
C SER A 3 4.13 -26.90 6.93
N LYS A 4 3.92 -26.47 5.68
CA LYS A 4 2.64 -26.61 4.94
C LYS A 4 2.72 -25.98 3.55
N PRO A 5 1.90 -26.46 2.60
CA PRO A 5 2.37 -27.06 1.36
C PRO A 5 1.98 -26.22 0.15
N GLY A 6 2.41 -26.67 -1.03
CA GLY A 6 2.12 -26.08 -2.33
C GLY A 6 0.67 -25.62 -2.51
N SER A 7 0.56 -24.40 -3.04
CA SER A 7 -0.68 -23.83 -3.55
C SER A 7 -1.25 -24.76 -4.61
N SER A 8 -2.42 -25.33 -4.32
CA SER A 8 -3.22 -26.15 -5.22
C SER A 8 -3.65 -25.32 -6.44
N ALA A 9 -2.79 -25.29 -7.44
CA ALA A 9 -3.05 -24.75 -8.76
C ALA A 9 -3.94 -25.73 -9.54
N ALA A 10 -5.27 -25.66 -9.37
CA ALA A 10 -6.19 -26.26 -10.34
C ALA A 10 -7.64 -25.74 -10.28
N SER A 11 -8.14 -25.24 -9.14
CA SER A 11 -9.60 -24.95 -9.02
C SER A 11 -9.98 -23.72 -8.21
N ASP A 12 -9.02 -22.86 -7.85
CA ASP A 12 -9.34 -21.64 -7.10
C ASP A 12 -9.84 -20.55 -8.07
N PRO A 13 -11.03 -19.93 -7.85
CA PRO A 13 -11.53 -18.84 -8.69
C PRO A 13 -10.53 -17.69 -8.84
N HIS A 14 -9.54 -17.56 -7.92
CA HIS A 14 -8.43 -16.62 -8.05
C HIS A 14 -7.44 -16.89 -9.17
N THR A 15 -7.28 -18.15 -9.57
CA THR A 15 -6.30 -18.53 -10.57
C THR A 15 -6.82 -18.26 -11.98
N LEU A 16 -8.14 -18.32 -12.17
CA LEU A 16 -8.80 -17.93 -13.41
C LEU A 16 -8.56 -16.44 -13.70
N LYS A 17 -8.17 -16.11 -14.93
CA LYS A 17 -7.94 -14.72 -15.37
C LYS A 17 -9.11 -13.78 -15.04
N SER A 18 -10.34 -14.29 -15.11
CA SER A 18 -11.56 -13.55 -14.78
C SER A 18 -11.69 -13.25 -13.27
N GLY A 19 -11.39 -14.19 -12.38
CA GLY A 19 -11.43 -13.94 -10.92
C GLY A 19 -10.29 -13.03 -10.46
N ARG A 20 -9.14 -13.07 -11.14
CA ARG A 20 -8.03 -12.15 -10.89
C ARG A 20 -8.38 -10.70 -11.24
N ALA A 21 -9.07 -10.48 -12.36
CA ALA A 21 -9.54 -9.15 -12.75
C ALA A 21 -10.54 -8.58 -11.73
N GLN A 22 -11.44 -9.42 -11.21
CA GLN A 22 -12.38 -9.02 -10.15
C GLN A 22 -11.66 -8.65 -8.84
N CYS A 23 -10.66 -9.42 -8.42
CA CYS A 23 -9.84 -9.04 -7.27
C CYS A 23 -9.14 -7.70 -7.49
N TYR A 24 -8.51 -7.47 -8.66
CA TYR A 24 -7.85 -6.20 -8.93
C TYR A 24 -8.81 -5.01 -8.93
N ALA A 25 -10.02 -5.18 -9.47
CA ALA A 25 -11.04 -4.14 -9.42
C ALA A 25 -11.47 -3.81 -7.97
N ALA A 26 -11.73 -4.83 -7.15
CA ALA A 26 -12.09 -4.64 -5.73
C ALA A 26 -10.95 -3.99 -4.93
N ARG A 27 -9.70 -4.41 -5.20
CA ARG A 27 -8.49 -3.84 -4.62
C ARG A 27 -8.34 -2.34 -4.93
N ASP A 28 -8.45 -1.99 -6.21
CA ASP A 28 -8.31 -0.60 -6.65
C ASP A 28 -9.41 0.28 -6.06
N ALA A 29 -10.66 -0.19 -5.99
CA ALA A 29 -11.75 0.53 -5.34
C ALA A 29 -11.46 0.81 -3.85
N PHE A 30 -10.90 -0.17 -3.14
CA PHE A 30 -10.49 -0.01 -1.74
C PHE A 30 -9.37 1.04 -1.61
N TYR A 31 -8.28 0.91 -2.37
CA TYR A 31 -7.15 1.85 -2.26
C TYR A 31 -7.47 3.24 -2.78
N GLN A 32 -8.37 3.39 -3.76
CA GLN A 32 -8.89 4.69 -4.18
C GLN A 32 -9.62 5.38 -3.03
N CYS A 33 -10.53 4.68 -2.34
CA CYS A 33 -11.23 5.22 -1.17
C CYS A 33 -10.25 5.65 -0.06
N VAL A 34 -9.19 4.86 0.20
CA VAL A 34 -8.16 5.21 1.18
C VAL A 34 -7.36 6.45 0.75
N ARG A 35 -7.02 6.55 -0.54
CA ARG A 35 -6.31 7.70 -1.11
C ARG A 35 -7.15 8.99 -1.04
N GLU A 36 -8.45 8.90 -1.32
CA GLU A 36 -9.39 10.03 -1.21
C GLU A 36 -9.52 10.53 0.24
N CYS A 37 -9.35 9.65 1.22
CA CYS A 37 -9.29 10.04 2.63
C CYS A 37 -7.97 10.73 3.02
N GLY A 38 -7.00 10.83 2.10
CA GLY A 38 -5.69 11.46 2.35
C GLY A 38 -4.77 10.66 3.28
N GLN A 39 -5.12 9.41 3.60
CA GLN A 39 -4.33 8.56 4.50
C GLN A 39 -3.48 7.57 3.69
N LEU A 40 -2.24 7.35 4.11
CA LEU A 40 -1.44 6.27 3.54
C LEU A 40 -1.78 4.96 4.23
N TYR A 41 -2.24 3.97 3.46
CA TYR A 41 -2.53 2.65 3.99
C TYR A 41 -1.26 2.04 4.60
N THR A 42 -1.33 1.66 5.87
CA THR A 42 -0.28 0.90 6.55
C THR A 42 -0.94 -0.23 7.34
N ILE A 43 -0.33 -1.41 7.33
CA ILE A 43 -0.78 -2.55 8.14
C ILE A 43 -0.89 -2.10 9.61
N GLY A 44 -2.09 -2.22 10.18
CA GLY A 44 -2.39 -1.81 11.55
C GLY A 44 -2.81 -0.35 11.73
N SER A 45 -2.94 0.43 10.64
CA SER A 45 -3.51 1.78 10.68
C SER A 45 -5.04 1.73 10.58
N ASP A 46 -5.70 2.73 11.18
CA ASP A 46 -7.16 2.82 11.18
C ASP A 46 -7.67 2.99 9.75
N VAL A 47 -8.36 1.96 9.25
CA VAL A 47 -9.04 2.02 7.96
C VAL A 47 -10.31 2.84 8.17
N PRO A 48 -10.52 3.94 7.43
CA PRO A 48 -11.70 4.77 7.61
C PRO A 48 -12.96 3.91 7.40
N SER A 49 -13.97 4.08 8.26
CA SER A 49 -15.19 3.26 8.28
C SER A 49 -15.92 3.20 6.94
N LYS A 50 -15.71 4.22 6.08
CA LYS A 50 -16.22 4.29 4.71
C LYS A 50 -15.63 3.19 3.81
N CYS A 51 -14.35 2.88 3.98
CA CYS A 51 -13.64 1.90 3.15
C CYS A 51 -13.66 0.48 3.76
N THR A 52 -14.15 0.30 4.99
CA THR A 52 -14.27 -1.03 5.63
C THR A 52 -15.17 -1.98 4.85
N LYS A 53 -16.27 -1.49 4.26
CA LYS A 53 -17.15 -2.32 3.40
C LYS A 53 -16.41 -2.81 2.15
N LEU A 54 -15.60 -1.95 1.55
CA LEU A 54 -14.76 -2.29 0.39
C LEU A 54 -13.67 -3.29 0.79
N ARG A 55 -13.12 -3.18 2.00
CA ARG A 55 -12.14 -4.14 2.54
C ARG A 55 -12.74 -5.53 2.69
N ALA A 56 -13.94 -5.65 3.27
CA ALA A 56 -14.61 -6.95 3.41
C ALA A 56 -14.92 -7.57 2.04
N ALA A 57 -15.35 -6.77 1.07
CA ALA A 57 -15.55 -7.22 -0.31
C ALA A 57 -14.23 -7.67 -0.97
N TYR A 58 -13.14 -6.94 -0.72
CA TYR A 58 -11.81 -7.28 -1.21
C TYR A 58 -11.26 -8.58 -0.59
N GLU A 59 -11.43 -8.79 0.71
CA GLU A 59 -11.03 -10.03 1.40
C GLU A 59 -11.89 -11.25 0.99
N GLY A 60 -13.17 -11.03 0.66
CA GLY A 60 -14.05 -12.10 0.17
C GLY A 60 -13.87 -12.41 -1.32
N THR A 61 -13.47 -11.41 -2.11
CA THR A 61 -13.27 -11.55 -3.55
C THR A 61 -11.83 -11.85 -3.90
N CYS A 62 -10.85 -11.62 -3.00
CA CYS A 62 -9.42 -11.81 -3.25
C CYS A 62 -8.80 -12.92 -2.38
N LEU A 63 -7.78 -13.62 -2.91
CA LEU A 63 -7.07 -14.66 -2.16
C LEU A 63 -6.40 -14.04 -0.92
N PRO A 64 -6.50 -14.63 0.28
CA PRO A 64 -5.92 -14.06 1.49
C PRO A 64 -4.40 -13.87 1.41
N SER A 65 -3.70 -14.75 0.68
CA SER A 65 -2.27 -14.58 0.39
C SER A 65 -1.99 -13.32 -0.44
N TRP A 66 -2.87 -12.99 -1.39
CA TRP A 66 -2.74 -11.78 -2.21
C TRP A 66 -3.03 -10.54 -1.38
N VAL A 67 -4.10 -10.55 -0.59
CA VAL A 67 -4.42 -9.46 0.34
C VAL A 67 -3.21 -9.14 1.22
N LYS A 68 -2.58 -10.16 1.82
CA LYS A 68 -1.36 -9.98 2.62
C LYS A 68 -0.22 -9.34 1.82
N HIS A 69 0.06 -9.84 0.62
CA HIS A 69 1.12 -9.28 -0.23
C HIS A 69 0.85 -7.82 -0.62
N PHE A 70 -0.38 -7.48 -0.96
CA PHE A 70 -0.74 -6.09 -1.29
C PHE A 70 -0.66 -5.18 -0.07
N ASP A 71 -1.09 -5.65 1.09
CA ASP A 71 -0.96 -4.88 2.33
C ASP A 71 0.49 -4.59 2.71
N GLU A 72 1.38 -5.58 2.53
CA GLU A 72 2.82 -5.42 2.69
C GLU A 72 3.36 -4.42 1.67
N GLN A 73 3.02 -4.57 0.39
CA GLN A 73 3.42 -3.68 -0.70
C GLN A 73 3.07 -2.22 -0.41
N GLN A 74 1.81 -1.95 -0.05
CA GLN A 74 1.34 -0.60 0.26
C GLN A 74 2.03 -0.02 1.48
N THR A 75 2.29 -0.83 2.50
CA THR A 75 3.05 -0.38 3.69
C THR A 75 4.47 0.02 3.31
N GLN A 76 5.12 -0.75 2.42
CA GLN A 76 6.46 -0.45 1.93
C GLN A 76 6.46 0.82 1.06
N GLU A 77 5.49 0.99 0.18
CA GLU A 77 5.31 2.21 -0.61
C GLU A 77 5.04 3.44 0.27
N ALA A 78 4.19 3.31 1.29
CA ALA A 78 3.93 4.38 2.25
C ALA A 78 5.20 4.77 3.01
N ARG A 79 6.02 3.79 3.43
CA ARG A 79 7.32 4.03 4.05
C ARG A 79 8.30 4.70 3.09
N ALA A 80 8.34 4.25 1.84
CA ALA A 80 9.20 4.81 0.81
C ALA A 80 8.81 6.27 0.50
N ALA A 81 7.51 6.56 0.34
CA ALA A 81 6.98 7.90 0.13
C ALA A 81 7.34 8.84 1.29
N LYS A 82 7.19 8.37 2.54
CA LYS A 82 7.62 9.14 3.73
C LYS A 82 9.13 9.44 3.70
N ARG A 83 9.97 8.43 3.40
CA ARG A 83 11.43 8.62 3.29
C ARG A 83 11.80 9.62 2.20
N LEU A 84 11.16 9.52 1.04
CA LEU A 84 11.36 10.46 -0.07
C LEU A 84 10.98 11.89 0.35
N HIS A 85 9.82 12.06 0.99
CA HIS A 85 9.37 13.35 1.49
C HIS A 85 10.38 13.94 2.50
N THR A 86 10.81 13.18 3.50
CA THR A 86 11.83 13.62 4.46
C THR A 86 13.15 13.96 3.77
N ALA A 87 13.59 13.18 2.78
CA ALA A 87 14.82 13.44 2.05
C ALA A 87 14.74 14.74 1.23
N ILE A 88 13.59 15.03 0.61
CA ILE A 88 13.35 16.30 -0.10
C ILE A 88 13.40 17.46 0.88
N GLN A 89 12.72 17.35 2.03
CA GLN A 89 12.74 18.37 3.08
C GLN A 89 14.15 18.61 3.62
N HIS A 90 14.91 17.54 3.92
CA HIS A 90 16.28 17.65 4.39
C HIS A 90 17.17 18.34 3.34
N LYS A 91 17.08 17.95 2.07
CA LYS A 91 17.81 18.62 0.97
C LYS A 91 17.45 20.10 0.85
N ALA A 92 16.17 20.45 1.00
CA ALA A 92 15.72 21.84 0.99
C ALA A 92 16.31 22.63 2.16
N SER A 93 16.33 22.08 3.37
CA SER A 93 16.93 22.70 4.55
C SER A 93 18.45 22.85 4.42
N THR A 94 19.16 21.87 3.86
CA THR A 94 20.61 21.96 3.61
C THR A 94 20.93 23.01 2.54
N ALA A 95 20.13 23.09 1.47
CA ALA A 95 20.28 24.12 0.45
C ALA A 95 20.03 25.53 1.02
N ALA A 96 19.02 25.68 1.88
CA ALA A 96 18.74 26.94 2.58
C ALA A 96 19.88 27.35 3.54
N GLY A 97 20.47 26.40 4.28
CA GLY A 97 21.61 26.66 5.16
C GLY A 97 22.89 27.08 4.42
N ASN A 98 23.11 26.53 3.22
CA ASN A 98 24.28 26.86 2.39
C ASN A 98 24.22 28.26 1.76
N LEU A 99 23.02 28.86 1.64
CA LEU A 99 22.85 30.23 1.15
C LEU A 99 23.18 31.28 2.22
N SER A 100 22.92 30.97 3.49
CA SER A 100 23.21 31.87 4.62
C SER A 100 24.70 32.04 4.91
N GLY A 101 25.55 31.07 4.50
CA GLY A 101 27.00 31.12 4.69
C GLY A 101 27.77 31.95 3.66
N ALA A 102 27.14 32.33 2.54
CA ALA A 102 27.79 33.08 1.47
C ALA A 102 27.71 34.61 1.63
N ALA A 103 26.95 35.12 2.61
CA ALA A 103 26.69 36.55 2.79
C ALA A 103 27.61 37.25 3.82
N GLN A 104 28.65 36.57 4.32
CA GLN A 104 29.61 37.14 5.29
C GLN A 104 30.97 37.39 4.64
N ARG A 105 31.07 38.35 3.70
CA ARG A 105 32.35 38.95 3.27
C ARG A 105 32.18 40.42 2.93
#